data_AF-A0A1I2PZF0-F1
#
_entry.id   AF-A0A1I2PZF0-F1
#
_cell.length_a   1.000
_cell.length_b   1.000
_cell.length_c   1.000
_cell.angle_alpha   90.00
_cell.angle_beta   90.00
_cell.angle_gamma   90.00
#
_symmetry.space_group_name_H-M   'P 1'
#
loop_
_entity.id
_entity.type
_entity.pdbx_description
1 polymer ?
#
loop_
_entity_poly.entity_id
_entity_poly.type
_entity_poly.pdbx_seq_one_letter_code
_entity_poly.pdbx_strand_id
1 'polypeptide(L)'
;MQNKKWYEWLVVVTFIAMVGLCVYLNVFSGQGEGIANIAVNAAMFFIVAIILISSDRNCFVPMNHIIADFDRVTQKIRNDAMNSHAFLYKTYRDNQEMLFEEQYLKDIYQDYMYELNRINDMKEHSYKCDIEDFVNDEIIDDVMHRNQLNQVAGVMTGLGILGTFIGLSLGLQGFNTSSTEEIANSITPLMNGIKVAFHTSIYGLIFSLTFNYAFKRKLDEAESSIRDFVNAYRKYVLPDSEFDSVNILIALQKEQLNTISRMGDKLGDDLSRILIPQFDRMNKTIKDFTNVATQNQTDALKAVVNAFIVEMNNSLDGAFASMSQTITECYHIQNNNATLMKQILDETGSTREIAHRINEEAKGIGDQLAGFATSVYEAQQEMKRSMNDLWVTNEKNQKLIADDRQYLRDLEKYRGMLNESVKILHNELSAQKELLDSIRLSVNQLPKNIDNTFKVIDSNLVNVESHLVNQVVEIKKANDQLPKLINNCYRDLQDAVDRSNAAVSEFTAAIQDAKRTSGISRRV
;
A
#
# COMPACT_ATOMS: atom_id res chain seq x y z
N MET A 1 1.86 -50.14 54.68
CA MET A 1 1.74 -49.29 55.89
C MET A 1 2.22 -47.84 55.68
N GLN A 2 2.67 -47.44 54.48
CA GLN A 2 3.50 -46.24 54.33
C GLN A 2 2.78 -44.88 54.21
N ASN A 3 1.45 -44.81 54.06
CA ASN A 3 0.74 -43.54 53.83
C ASN A 3 -0.37 -43.19 54.84
N LYS A 4 -0.45 -43.90 55.98
CA LYS A 4 -1.48 -43.57 56.99
C LYS A 4 -1.16 -42.30 57.75
N LYS A 5 -2.05 -41.30 57.71
CA LYS A 5 -1.88 -40.06 58.47
C LYS A 5 -2.27 -40.25 59.95
N TRP A 6 -1.81 -39.33 60.79
CA TRP A 6 -1.97 -39.40 62.25
C TRP A 6 -3.43 -39.55 62.72
N TYR A 7 -4.38 -38.99 61.98
CA TYR A 7 -5.79 -39.03 62.34
C TYR A 7 -6.47 -40.38 62.02
N GLU A 8 -5.91 -41.20 61.11
CA GLU A 8 -6.34 -42.60 60.96
C GLU A 8 -5.88 -43.43 62.16
N TRP A 9 -4.66 -43.16 62.65
CA TRP A 9 -4.16 -43.77 63.87
C TRP A 9 -4.98 -43.37 65.09
N LEU A 10 -5.56 -42.17 65.10
CA LEU A 10 -6.45 -41.73 66.17
C LEU A 10 -7.62 -42.69 66.36
N VAL A 11 -8.22 -43.22 65.28
CA VAL A 11 -9.31 -44.21 65.37
C VAL A 11 -8.84 -45.49 66.06
N VAL A 12 -7.66 -46.01 65.68
CA VAL A 12 -7.07 -47.22 66.27
C VAL A 12 -6.68 -47.00 67.73
N VAL A 13 -6.06 -45.86 68.03
CA VAL A 13 -5.65 -45.48 69.39
C VAL A 13 -6.87 -45.33 70.30
N THR A 14 -7.94 -44.67 69.83
CA THR A 14 -9.19 -44.56 70.58
C THR A 14 -9.80 -45.94 70.84
N PHE A 15 -9.77 -46.85 69.86
CA PHE A 15 -10.23 -48.22 70.06
C PHE A 15 -9.44 -48.96 71.14
N ILE A 16 -8.11 -48.93 71.07
CA ILE A 16 -7.24 -49.56 72.07
C ILE A 16 -7.44 -48.93 73.45
N ALA A 17 -7.55 -47.60 73.53
CA ALA A 17 -7.78 -46.88 74.77
C ALA A 17 -9.13 -47.26 75.41
N MET A 18 -10.19 -47.40 74.60
CA MET A 18 -11.50 -47.80 75.09
C MET A 18 -11.57 -49.25 75.53
N VAL A 19 -10.92 -50.17 74.82
CA VAL A 19 -10.78 -51.56 75.26
C VAL A 19 -10.00 -51.61 76.58
N GLY A 20 -8.90 -50.88 76.69
CA GLY A 20 -8.11 -50.77 77.92
C GLY A 20 -8.92 -50.21 79.09
N LEU A 21 -9.68 -49.14 78.86
CA LEU A 21 -10.59 -48.57 79.84
C LEU A 21 -11.66 -49.58 80.27
N CYS A 22 -12.26 -50.31 79.34
CA CYS A 22 -13.26 -51.34 79.64
C CYS A 22 -12.68 -52.48 80.48
N VAL A 23 -11.47 -52.96 80.14
CA VAL A 23 -10.77 -54.01 80.91
C VAL A 23 -10.42 -53.49 82.30
N TYR A 24 -9.93 -52.26 82.41
CA TYR A 24 -9.61 -51.63 83.70
C TYR A 24 -10.85 -51.54 84.61
N LEU A 25 -11.95 -51.04 84.06
CA LEU A 25 -13.22 -50.89 84.79
C LEU A 25 -13.80 -52.25 85.21
N ASN A 26 -13.66 -53.31 84.40
CA ASN A 26 -14.26 -54.61 84.69
C ASN A 26 -13.38 -55.55 85.53
N VAL A 27 -12.06 -55.47 85.40
CA VAL A 27 -11.12 -56.42 86.04
C VAL A 27 -10.46 -55.84 87.29
N PHE A 28 -10.09 -54.55 87.28
CA PHE A 28 -9.25 -53.95 88.32
C PHE A 28 -10.02 -53.10 89.33
N SER A 29 -11.25 -52.67 89.02
CA SER A 29 -12.05 -51.83 89.93
C SER A 29 -12.70 -52.60 91.10
N GLY A 30 -12.53 -53.93 91.16
CA GLY A 30 -13.10 -54.78 92.22
C GLY A 30 -14.63 -54.90 92.20
N GLN A 31 -15.29 -54.32 91.19
CA GLN A 31 -16.73 -54.45 90.98
C GLN A 31 -16.97 -55.74 90.19
N GLY A 32 -17.31 -56.82 90.87
CA GLY A 32 -17.67 -58.10 90.23
C GLY A 32 -18.90 -57.92 89.34
N GLU A 33 -18.68 -57.58 88.07
CA GLU A 33 -19.73 -57.52 87.07
C GLU A 33 -20.18 -58.95 86.72
N GLY A 34 -21.49 -59.15 86.56
CA GLY A 34 -22.02 -60.42 86.09
C GLY A 34 -21.47 -60.76 84.70
N ILE A 35 -21.26 -62.05 84.42
CA ILE A 35 -20.72 -62.55 83.14
C ILE A 35 -21.46 -61.95 81.93
N ALA A 36 -22.77 -61.70 82.06
CA ALA A 36 -23.60 -61.07 81.04
C ALA A 36 -23.14 -59.65 80.65
N ASN A 37 -22.67 -58.85 81.61
CA ASN A 37 -22.23 -57.47 81.39
C ASN A 37 -20.93 -57.40 80.58
N ILE A 38 -19.99 -58.29 80.92
CA ILE A 38 -18.73 -58.46 80.18
C ILE A 38 -19.02 -58.92 78.76
N ALA A 39 -19.97 -59.85 78.59
CA ALA A 39 -20.39 -60.34 77.28
C ALA A 39 -20.98 -59.24 76.40
N VAL A 40 -21.81 -58.34 76.94
CA VAL A 40 -22.39 -57.21 76.19
C VAL A 40 -21.31 -56.23 75.72
N ASN A 41 -20.40 -55.83 76.61
CA ASN A 41 -19.29 -54.95 76.25
C ASN A 41 -18.39 -55.60 75.19
N ALA A 42 -18.02 -56.87 75.38
CA ALA A 42 -17.19 -57.62 74.43
C ALA A 42 -17.85 -57.74 73.05
N ALA A 43 -19.16 -58.02 73.00
CA ALA A 43 -19.93 -58.07 71.75
C ALA A 43 -19.94 -56.70 71.05
N MET A 44 -20.14 -55.61 71.79
CA MET A 44 -20.08 -54.26 71.23
C MET A 44 -18.71 -53.96 70.62
N PHE A 45 -17.62 -54.18 71.37
CA PHE A 45 -16.26 -53.95 70.85
C PHE A 45 -15.93 -54.82 69.64
N PHE A 46 -16.44 -56.07 69.60
CA PHE A 46 -16.27 -56.96 68.46
C PHE A 46 -16.96 -56.42 67.20
N ILE A 47 -18.22 -55.97 67.33
CA ILE A 47 -18.97 -55.36 66.21
C ILE A 47 -18.28 -54.08 65.75
N VAL A 48 -17.88 -53.21 66.68
CA VAL A 48 -17.15 -51.98 66.37
C VAL A 48 -15.84 -52.30 65.65
N ALA A 49 -15.08 -53.28 66.11
CA ALA A 49 -13.83 -53.70 65.46
C ALA A 49 -14.05 -54.14 64.01
N ILE A 50 -15.09 -54.94 63.74
CA ILE A 50 -15.44 -55.36 62.38
C ILE A 50 -15.73 -54.14 61.50
N ILE A 51 -16.56 -53.20 61.99
CA ILE A 51 -16.91 -52.01 61.22
C ILE A 51 -15.68 -51.16 60.94
N LEU A 52 -14.84 -50.89 61.96
CA LEU A 52 -13.63 -50.09 61.80
C LEU A 52 -12.62 -50.73 60.84
N ILE A 53 -12.40 -52.06 60.94
CA ILE A 53 -11.51 -52.80 60.03
C ILE A 53 -12.06 -52.78 58.60
N SER A 54 -13.38 -52.93 58.44
CA SER A 54 -14.04 -52.86 57.13
C SER A 54 -13.89 -51.47 56.51
N SER A 55 -14.16 -50.40 57.26
CA SER A 55 -14.00 -49.01 56.79
C SER A 55 -12.54 -48.69 56.43
N ASP A 56 -11.58 -49.18 57.21
CA ASP A 56 -10.16 -48.96 56.95
C ASP A 56 -9.71 -49.68 55.67
N ARG A 57 -10.02 -50.96 55.52
CA ARG A 57 -9.55 -51.78 54.40
C ARG A 57 -10.25 -51.48 53.08
N ASN A 58 -11.57 -51.30 53.11
CA ASN A 58 -12.36 -51.17 51.89
C ASN A 58 -12.48 -49.72 51.41
N CYS A 59 -12.18 -48.73 52.26
CA CYS A 59 -12.41 -47.32 51.89
C CYS A 59 -11.18 -46.44 52.14
N PHE A 60 -10.59 -46.43 53.35
CA PHE A 60 -9.45 -45.54 53.63
C PHE A 60 -8.17 -45.97 52.92
N VAL A 61 -7.86 -47.26 52.87
CA VAL A 61 -6.64 -47.77 52.21
C VAL A 61 -6.65 -47.51 50.70
N PRO A 62 -7.71 -47.85 49.93
CA PRO A 62 -7.79 -47.50 48.52
C PRO A 62 -7.68 -46.00 48.28
N MET A 63 -8.38 -45.19 49.07
CA MET A 63 -8.32 -43.73 48.94
C MET A 63 -6.91 -43.18 49.23
N ASN A 64 -6.18 -43.75 50.19
CA ASN A 64 -4.80 -43.34 50.46
C ASN A 64 -3.86 -43.61 49.27
N HIS A 65 -4.11 -44.65 48.46
CA HIS A 65 -3.33 -44.89 47.24
C HIS A 65 -3.68 -43.87 46.15
N ILE A 66 -4.97 -43.59 45.95
CA ILE A 66 -5.45 -42.58 44.99
C ILE A 66 -4.89 -41.19 45.32
N ILE A 67 -4.98 -40.76 46.59
CA ILE A 67 -4.40 -39.47 47.06
C ILE A 67 -2.89 -39.43 46.79
N ALA A 68 -2.17 -40.50 47.14
CA ALA A 68 -0.72 -40.53 46.95
C ALA A 68 -0.33 -40.45 45.47
N ASP A 69 -1.10 -41.07 44.58
CA ASP A 69 -0.86 -41.02 43.14
C ASP A 69 -1.17 -39.62 42.57
N PHE A 70 -2.28 -38.99 42.97
CA PHE A 70 -2.58 -37.60 42.62
C PHE A 70 -1.49 -36.63 43.10
N ASP A 71 -1.04 -36.76 44.35
CA ASP A 71 0.03 -35.92 44.90
C ASP A 71 1.35 -36.13 44.13
N ARG A 72 1.70 -37.39 43.84
CA ARG A 72 2.90 -37.76 43.06
C ARG A 72 2.87 -37.15 41.66
N VAL A 73 1.75 -37.30 40.96
CA VAL A 73 1.55 -36.75 39.62
C VAL A 73 1.57 -35.22 39.63
N THR A 74 0.90 -34.60 40.61
CA THR A 74 0.90 -33.15 40.77
C THR A 74 2.30 -32.59 40.95
N GLN A 75 3.13 -33.23 41.79
CA GLN A 75 4.52 -32.83 41.97
C GLN A 75 5.36 -33.06 40.72
N LYS A 76 5.14 -34.17 40.00
CA LYS A 76 5.79 -34.44 38.71
C LYS A 76 5.48 -33.33 37.69
N ILE A 77 4.22 -32.95 37.53
CA ILE A 77 3.79 -31.87 36.64
C ILE A 77 4.47 -30.55 37.02
N ARG A 78 4.50 -30.19 38.31
CA ARG A 78 5.15 -28.96 38.78
C ARG A 78 6.66 -28.96 38.51
N ASN A 79 7.34 -30.07 38.77
CA ASN A 79 8.77 -30.22 38.53
C ASN A 79 9.12 -30.18 37.04
N ASP A 80 8.36 -30.88 36.21
CA ASP A 80 8.56 -30.91 34.76
C ASP A 80 8.36 -29.51 34.16
N ALA A 81 7.37 -28.75 34.65
CA ALA A 81 7.12 -27.38 34.21
C ALA A 81 8.25 -26.42 34.58
N MET A 82 8.85 -26.58 35.76
CA MET A 82 10.02 -25.78 36.19
C MET A 82 11.26 -26.05 35.32
N ASN A 83 11.42 -27.28 34.82
CA ASN A 83 12.60 -27.68 34.05
C ASN A 83 12.48 -27.35 32.55
N SER A 84 11.31 -27.51 31.93
CA SER A 84 11.15 -27.37 30.48
C SER A 84 10.97 -25.92 29.99
N HIS A 85 10.48 -25.02 30.86
CA HIS A 85 10.03 -23.67 30.48
C HIS A 85 8.97 -23.65 29.35
N ALA A 86 8.29 -24.78 29.10
CA ALA A 86 7.30 -24.96 28.05
C ALA A 86 6.11 -25.79 28.56
N PHE A 87 4.95 -25.64 27.93
CA PHE A 87 3.75 -26.41 28.29
C PHE A 87 3.96 -27.92 28.07
N LEU A 88 3.44 -28.72 28.99
CA LEU A 88 3.71 -30.16 29.05
C LEU A 88 2.76 -31.01 28.21
N TYR A 89 1.80 -30.38 27.49
CA TYR A 89 0.79 -31.09 26.70
C TYR A 89 1.37 -32.15 25.77
N LYS A 90 2.34 -31.78 24.91
CA LYS A 90 2.95 -32.73 23.96
C LYS A 90 3.65 -33.89 24.68
N THR A 91 4.35 -33.58 25.76
CA THR A 91 5.10 -34.57 26.55
C THR A 91 4.19 -35.62 27.19
N TYR A 92 3.03 -35.22 27.71
CA TYR A 92 2.08 -36.15 28.33
C TYR A 92 1.11 -36.78 27.32
N ARG A 93 0.85 -36.13 26.18
CA ARG A 93 0.12 -36.73 25.06
C ARG A 93 0.86 -37.93 24.48
N ASP A 94 2.17 -37.86 24.34
CA ASP A 94 2.96 -38.94 23.74
C ASP A 94 3.28 -40.07 24.74
N ASN A 95 3.12 -39.83 26.06
CA ASN A 95 3.39 -40.79 27.14
C ASN A 95 2.13 -41.15 27.94
N GLN A 96 1.03 -41.48 27.26
CA GLN A 96 -0.30 -41.66 27.84
C GLN A 96 -0.38 -42.70 28.99
N GLU A 97 0.48 -43.73 28.98
CA GLU A 97 0.41 -44.85 29.94
C GLU A 97 1.14 -44.62 31.28
N MET A 98 1.92 -43.54 31.43
CA MET A 98 2.88 -43.39 32.56
C MET A 98 2.55 -42.26 33.55
N LEU A 99 1.40 -41.59 33.44
CA LEU A 99 1.08 -40.51 34.37
C LEU A 99 0.72 -41.08 35.74
N PHE A 100 -0.36 -41.87 35.82
CA PHE A 100 -0.82 -42.52 37.04
C PHE A 100 -0.21 -43.94 37.21
N GLU A 101 -0.14 -44.42 38.44
CA GLU A 101 0.23 -45.80 38.81
C GLU A 101 -1.01 -46.66 39.06
N GLU A 102 -2.04 -46.08 39.69
CA GLU A 102 -3.30 -46.74 40.01
C GLU A 102 -4.13 -47.03 38.76
N GLN A 103 -4.60 -48.28 38.61
CA GLN A 103 -5.31 -48.72 37.40
C GLN A 103 -6.59 -47.91 37.16
N TYR A 104 -7.36 -47.64 38.21
CA TYR A 104 -8.60 -46.86 38.11
C TYR A 104 -8.34 -45.44 37.55
N LEU A 105 -7.28 -44.76 38.02
CA LEU A 105 -6.92 -43.43 37.52
C LEU A 105 -6.36 -43.47 36.10
N LYS A 106 -5.64 -44.54 35.73
CA LYS A 106 -5.18 -44.76 34.36
C LYS A 106 -6.35 -44.88 33.40
N ASP A 107 -7.37 -45.66 33.75
CA ASP A 107 -8.54 -45.88 32.91
C ASP A 107 -9.30 -44.55 32.70
N ILE A 108 -9.55 -43.77 33.78
CA ILE A 108 -10.16 -42.43 33.70
C ILE A 108 -9.34 -41.47 32.82
N TYR A 109 -8.01 -41.46 32.99
CA TYR A 109 -7.14 -40.59 32.21
C TYR A 109 -7.09 -41.00 30.73
N GLN A 110 -7.16 -42.30 30.43
CA GLN A 110 -7.26 -42.81 29.07
C GLN A 110 -8.57 -42.39 28.41
N ASP A 111 -9.69 -42.47 29.13
CA ASP A 111 -11.00 -42.01 28.63
C ASP A 111 -10.99 -40.50 28.35
N TYR A 112 -10.43 -39.70 29.26
CA TYR A 112 -10.21 -38.26 29.02
C TYR A 112 -9.36 -38.01 27.78
N MET A 113 -8.25 -38.73 27.61
CA MET A 113 -7.37 -38.58 26.45
C MET A 113 -8.03 -39.01 25.15
N TYR A 114 -8.82 -40.08 25.18
CA TYR A 114 -9.61 -40.51 24.03
C TYR A 114 -10.61 -39.43 23.64
N GLU A 115 -11.36 -38.89 24.60
CA GLU A 115 -12.36 -37.86 24.34
C GLU A 115 -11.75 -36.54 23.86
N LEU A 116 -10.62 -36.13 24.45
CA LEU A 116 -9.85 -34.97 24.03
C LEU A 116 -9.36 -35.12 22.57
N ASN A 117 -8.84 -36.29 22.20
CA ASN A 117 -8.43 -36.54 20.81
C ASN A 117 -9.63 -36.57 19.86
N ARG A 118 -10.74 -37.21 20.26
CA ARG A 118 -11.98 -37.28 19.47
C ARG A 118 -12.53 -35.88 19.17
N ILE A 119 -12.56 -34.99 20.15
CA ILE A 119 -13.03 -33.62 20.01
C ILE A 119 -12.08 -32.79 19.13
N ASN A 120 -10.76 -32.95 19.28
CA ASN A 120 -9.78 -32.29 18.43
C ASN A 120 -9.88 -32.71 16.95
N ASP A 121 -10.39 -33.90 16.66
CA ASP A 121 -10.60 -34.39 15.28
C ASP A 121 -11.99 -34.01 14.70
N MET A 122 -12.91 -33.48 15.52
CA MET A 122 -14.25 -33.05 15.08
C MET A 122 -14.22 -31.65 14.48
N LYS A 123 -14.81 -31.47 13.29
CA LYS A 123 -14.84 -30.17 12.57
C LYS A 123 -15.66 -29.07 13.26
N GLU A 124 -16.47 -29.42 14.26
CA GLU A 124 -17.42 -28.52 14.93
C GLU A 124 -17.07 -28.44 16.42
N HIS A 125 -16.17 -27.53 16.78
CA HIS A 125 -15.52 -27.44 18.10
C HIS A 125 -16.39 -26.76 19.19
N SER A 126 -17.69 -27.09 19.26
CA SER A 126 -18.59 -26.48 20.25
C SER A 126 -18.43 -27.04 21.67
N TYR A 127 -17.66 -28.12 21.85
CA TYR A 127 -17.55 -28.83 23.12
C TYR A 127 -16.12 -28.76 23.66
N LYS A 128 -15.96 -28.27 24.89
CA LYS A 128 -14.69 -28.22 25.60
C LYS A 128 -14.56 -29.47 26.45
N CYS A 129 -13.46 -30.22 26.28
CA CYS A 129 -13.14 -31.37 27.13
C CYS A 129 -12.29 -30.89 28.30
N ASP A 130 -12.87 -30.77 29.49
CA ASP A 130 -12.12 -30.43 30.68
C ASP A 130 -11.67 -31.69 31.43
N ILE A 131 -10.47 -31.65 31.99
CA ILE A 131 -10.00 -32.76 32.85
C ILE A 131 -10.89 -32.91 34.09
N GLU A 132 -11.48 -31.82 34.58
CA GLU A 132 -12.41 -31.84 35.72
C GLU A 132 -13.71 -32.61 35.41
N ASP A 133 -14.10 -32.74 34.13
CA ASP A 133 -15.29 -33.55 33.77
C ASP A 133 -15.07 -35.04 34.03
N PHE A 134 -13.81 -35.48 34.08
CA PHE A 134 -13.40 -36.87 34.31
C PHE A 134 -12.80 -37.08 35.70
N VAL A 135 -12.05 -36.10 36.19
CA VAL A 135 -11.34 -36.13 37.47
C VAL A 135 -11.97 -35.11 38.41
N ASN A 136 -12.99 -35.55 39.13
CA ASN A 136 -13.74 -34.74 40.10
C ASN A 136 -14.08 -35.55 41.35
N ASP A 137 -14.89 -34.95 42.23
CA ASP A 137 -15.28 -35.53 43.51
C ASP A 137 -16.08 -36.85 43.38
N GLU A 138 -16.60 -37.22 42.20
CA GLU A 138 -17.25 -38.52 41.98
C GLU A 138 -16.28 -39.69 42.18
N ILE A 139 -14.99 -39.50 41.90
CA ILE A 139 -13.93 -40.48 42.22
C ILE A 139 -13.92 -40.81 43.72
N ILE A 140 -14.16 -39.80 44.56
CA ILE A 140 -14.21 -39.97 46.00
C ILE A 140 -15.44 -40.80 46.39
N ASP A 141 -16.58 -40.50 45.78
CA ASP A 141 -17.83 -41.21 46.05
C ASP A 141 -17.75 -42.69 45.65
N ASP A 142 -17.12 -42.98 44.50
CA ASP A 142 -16.90 -44.34 44.00
C ASP A 142 -15.92 -45.14 44.87
N VAL A 143 -14.77 -44.56 45.21
CA VAL A 143 -13.69 -45.27 45.91
C VAL A 143 -13.93 -45.35 47.43
N MET A 144 -14.45 -44.29 48.07
CA MET A 144 -14.72 -44.31 49.51
C MET A 144 -16.11 -44.85 49.87
N HIS A 145 -17.00 -45.05 48.89
CA HIS A 145 -18.41 -45.38 49.14
C HIS A 145 -19.03 -44.42 50.18
N ARG A 146 -18.89 -43.12 49.95
CA ARG A 146 -19.17 -42.03 50.91
C ARG A 146 -20.49 -42.19 51.66
N ASN A 147 -21.54 -42.64 50.98
CA ASN A 147 -22.85 -42.90 51.59
C ASN A 147 -22.83 -43.95 52.71
N GLN A 148 -22.03 -45.01 52.58
CA GLN A 148 -21.90 -46.04 53.61
C GLN A 148 -21.12 -45.51 54.82
N LEU A 149 -20.01 -44.80 54.57
CA LEU A 149 -19.17 -44.25 55.66
C LEU A 149 -19.86 -43.14 56.44
N ASN A 150 -20.70 -42.33 55.79
CA ASN A 150 -21.53 -41.32 56.46
C ASN A 150 -22.45 -41.93 57.53
N GLN A 151 -22.87 -43.19 57.37
CA GLN A 151 -23.76 -43.85 58.31
C GLN A 151 -23.01 -44.49 59.50
N VAL A 152 -21.72 -44.80 59.36
CA VAL A 152 -20.94 -45.51 60.39
C VAL A 152 -20.97 -44.77 61.72
N ALA A 153 -20.79 -43.45 61.72
CA ALA A 153 -20.86 -42.66 62.96
C ALA A 153 -22.25 -42.75 63.62
N GLY A 154 -23.32 -42.77 62.84
CA GLY A 154 -24.69 -42.99 63.34
C GLY A 154 -24.87 -44.40 63.91
N VAL A 155 -24.34 -45.42 63.24
CA VAL A 155 -24.35 -46.82 63.71
C VAL A 155 -23.60 -46.96 65.03
N MET A 156 -22.45 -46.29 65.21
CA MET A 156 -21.70 -46.32 66.48
C MET A 156 -22.52 -45.76 67.65
N THR A 157 -23.20 -44.62 67.45
CA THR A 157 -24.12 -44.06 68.45
C THR A 157 -25.30 -45.00 68.70
N GLY A 158 -25.87 -45.57 67.64
CA GLY A 158 -26.96 -46.54 67.73
C GLY A 158 -26.59 -47.80 68.50
N LEU A 159 -25.37 -48.33 68.32
CA LEU A 159 -24.83 -49.44 69.11
C LEU A 159 -24.67 -49.08 70.59
N GLY A 160 -24.26 -47.84 70.89
CA GLY A 160 -24.23 -47.33 72.27
C GLY A 160 -25.62 -47.30 72.92
N ILE A 161 -26.62 -46.77 72.20
CA ILE A 161 -28.02 -46.75 72.65
C ILE A 161 -28.57 -48.17 72.84
N LEU A 162 -28.28 -49.08 71.92
CA LEU A 162 -28.67 -50.49 72.02
C LEU A 162 -28.04 -51.15 73.26
N GLY A 163 -26.75 -50.89 73.50
CA GLY A 163 -26.05 -51.34 74.70
C GLY A 163 -26.70 -50.82 75.98
N THR A 164 -27.19 -49.57 75.99
CA THR A 164 -27.97 -49.01 77.09
C THR A 164 -29.26 -49.77 77.35
N PHE A 165 -30.05 -50.07 76.31
CA PHE A 165 -31.28 -50.83 76.48
C PHE A 165 -31.02 -52.26 76.98
N ILE A 166 -29.99 -52.93 76.45
CA ILE A 166 -29.61 -54.27 76.89
C ILE A 166 -29.13 -54.25 78.35
N GLY A 167 -28.26 -53.29 78.71
CA GLY A 167 -27.75 -53.15 80.08
C GLY A 167 -28.86 -52.91 81.10
N LEU A 168 -29.81 -52.02 80.80
CA LEU A 168 -30.98 -51.77 81.66
C LEU A 168 -31.90 -52.99 81.73
N SER A 169 -32.14 -53.68 80.61
CA SER A 169 -32.97 -54.89 80.57
C SER A 169 -32.38 -56.01 81.43
N LEU A 170 -31.07 -56.24 81.37
CA LEU A 170 -30.38 -57.21 82.21
C LEU A 170 -30.39 -56.80 83.69
N GLY A 171 -30.25 -55.51 84.00
CA GLY A 171 -30.33 -54.99 85.36
C GLY A 171 -31.73 -55.15 86.00
N LEU A 172 -32.79 -55.00 85.19
CA LEU A 172 -34.18 -55.14 85.65
C LEU A 172 -34.65 -56.60 85.74
N GLN A 173 -34.01 -57.53 85.02
CA GLN A 173 -34.41 -58.95 85.01
C GLN A 173 -34.35 -59.59 86.40
N GLY A 174 -33.47 -59.11 87.28
CA GLY A 174 -33.34 -59.57 88.66
C GLY A 174 -34.15 -58.76 89.69
N PHE A 175 -34.99 -57.82 89.27
CA PHE A 175 -35.69 -56.92 90.17
C PHE A 175 -36.97 -57.55 90.75
N ASN A 176 -37.02 -57.72 92.07
CA ASN A 176 -38.15 -58.31 92.79
C ASN A 176 -38.69 -57.36 93.86
N THR A 177 -40.00 -57.15 93.87
CA THR A 177 -40.71 -56.24 94.78
C THR A 177 -41.50 -56.94 95.88
N SER A 178 -41.32 -58.25 96.08
CA SER A 178 -42.17 -59.04 96.98
C SER A 178 -41.89 -58.81 98.47
N SER A 179 -40.69 -58.33 98.84
CA SER A 179 -40.38 -57.91 100.22
C SER A 179 -39.30 -56.81 100.27
N THR A 180 -39.18 -56.09 101.39
CA THR A 180 -38.15 -55.05 101.59
C THR A 180 -36.73 -55.59 101.44
N GLU A 181 -36.49 -56.84 101.86
CA GLU A 181 -35.19 -57.50 101.76
C GLU A 181 -34.86 -57.91 100.32
N GLU A 182 -35.87 -58.37 99.55
CA GLU A 182 -35.71 -58.67 98.13
C GLU A 182 -35.50 -57.42 97.27
N ILE A 183 -36.14 -56.30 97.63
CA ILE A 183 -35.88 -55.00 97.00
C ILE A 183 -34.43 -54.57 97.25
N ALA A 184 -33.93 -54.69 98.48
CA ALA A 184 -32.54 -54.35 98.80
C ALA A 184 -31.53 -55.20 98.00
N ASN A 185 -31.79 -56.51 97.87
CA ASN A 185 -30.96 -57.42 97.08
C ASN A 185 -31.04 -57.15 95.57
N SER A 186 -32.16 -56.60 95.09
CA SER A 186 -32.37 -56.24 93.68
C SER A 186 -31.63 -54.97 93.24
N ILE A 187 -31.21 -54.12 94.19
CA ILE A 187 -30.50 -52.86 93.87
C ILE A 187 -29.12 -53.14 93.25
N THR A 188 -28.41 -54.18 93.70
CA THR A 188 -27.04 -54.46 93.23
C THR A 188 -27.00 -54.88 91.74
N PRO A 189 -27.80 -55.86 91.27
CA PRO A 189 -27.91 -56.18 89.84
C PRO A 189 -28.40 -54.99 88.99
N LEU A 190 -29.38 -54.23 89.49
CA LEU A 190 -29.89 -53.05 88.80
C LEU A 190 -28.80 -51.99 88.58
N MET A 191 -28.03 -51.70 89.62
CA MET A 191 -26.94 -50.74 89.56
C MET A 191 -25.81 -51.20 88.62
N ASN A 192 -25.55 -52.50 88.54
CA ASN A 192 -24.59 -53.05 87.57
C ASN A 192 -25.11 -52.94 86.12
N GLY A 193 -26.41 -53.16 85.88
CA GLY A 193 -27.02 -52.95 84.56
C GLY A 193 -26.96 -51.49 84.11
N ILE A 194 -27.20 -50.54 85.03
CA ILE A 194 -27.08 -49.09 84.77
C ILE A 194 -25.63 -48.71 84.41
N LYS A 195 -24.62 -49.28 85.07
CA LYS A 195 -23.21 -49.02 84.74
C LYS A 195 -22.86 -49.46 83.32
N VAL A 196 -23.23 -50.67 82.92
CA VAL A 196 -23.03 -51.15 81.54
C VAL A 196 -23.74 -50.24 80.55
N ALA A 197 -24.97 -49.85 80.88
CA ALA A 197 -25.75 -48.99 80.03
C ALA A 197 -25.10 -47.61 79.82
N PHE A 198 -24.46 -47.07 80.87
CA PHE A 198 -23.71 -45.83 80.82
C PHE A 198 -22.40 -45.97 80.02
N HIS A 199 -21.60 -47.01 80.29
CA HIS A 199 -20.32 -47.22 79.61
C HIS A 199 -20.50 -47.48 78.11
N THR A 200 -21.44 -48.33 77.71
CA THR A 200 -21.72 -48.61 76.29
C THR A 200 -22.14 -47.35 75.52
N SER A 201 -22.96 -46.48 76.13
CA SER A 201 -23.29 -45.17 75.56
C SER A 201 -22.05 -44.28 75.37
N ILE A 202 -21.15 -44.22 76.35
CA ILE A 202 -19.90 -43.44 76.26
C ILE A 202 -19.01 -43.98 75.14
N TYR A 203 -18.84 -45.30 75.05
CA TYR A 203 -18.04 -45.92 73.99
C TYR A 203 -18.62 -45.59 72.61
N GLY A 204 -19.94 -45.76 72.43
CA GLY A 204 -20.62 -45.46 71.18
C GLY A 204 -20.45 -43.99 70.75
N LEU A 205 -20.60 -43.07 71.69
CA LEU A 205 -20.40 -41.63 71.44
C LEU A 205 -18.96 -41.32 71.02
N ILE A 206 -17.97 -41.84 71.76
CA ILE A 206 -16.57 -41.52 71.48
C ILE A 206 -16.09 -42.16 70.18
N PHE A 207 -16.54 -43.38 69.87
CA PHE A 207 -16.31 -43.98 68.55
C PHE A 207 -16.96 -43.19 67.43
N SER A 208 -18.21 -42.77 67.59
CA SER A 208 -18.91 -41.94 66.62
C SER A 208 -18.17 -40.64 66.31
N LEU A 209 -17.79 -39.88 67.35
CA LEU A 209 -17.09 -38.61 67.21
C LEU A 209 -15.70 -38.78 66.58
N THR A 210 -14.93 -39.75 67.07
CA THR A 210 -13.59 -40.05 66.58
C THR A 210 -13.62 -40.46 65.11
N PHE A 211 -14.53 -41.38 64.76
CA PHE A 211 -14.67 -41.86 63.39
C PHE A 211 -15.13 -40.73 62.47
N ASN A 212 -16.14 -39.94 62.85
CA ASN A 212 -16.64 -38.83 62.04
C ASN A 212 -15.55 -37.79 61.77
N TYR A 213 -14.73 -37.48 62.78
CA TYR A 213 -13.59 -36.58 62.61
C TYR A 213 -12.56 -37.14 61.61
N ALA A 214 -12.14 -38.39 61.78
CA ALA A 214 -11.17 -39.03 60.89
C ALA A 214 -11.70 -39.14 59.45
N PHE A 215 -12.97 -39.50 59.30
CA PHE A 215 -13.65 -39.58 58.00
C PHE A 215 -13.73 -38.21 57.31
N LYS A 216 -14.15 -37.15 58.00
CA LYS A 216 -14.19 -35.79 57.42
C LYS A 216 -12.79 -35.31 57.01
N ARG A 217 -11.77 -35.57 57.85
CA ARG A 217 -10.38 -35.24 57.51
C ARG A 217 -9.88 -36.01 56.29
N LYS A 218 -10.27 -37.28 56.14
CA LYS A 218 -9.96 -38.05 54.92
C LYS A 218 -10.61 -37.44 53.69
N LEU A 219 -11.89 -37.07 53.80
CA LEU A 219 -12.65 -36.48 52.72
C LEU A 219 -12.02 -35.16 52.25
N ASP A 220 -11.72 -34.25 53.19
CA ASP A 220 -11.06 -32.98 52.89
C ASP A 220 -9.71 -33.17 52.19
N GLU A 221 -8.94 -34.19 52.60
CA GLU A 221 -7.66 -34.52 51.98
C GLU A 221 -7.80 -35.04 50.56
N ALA A 222 -8.77 -35.92 50.31
CA ALA A 222 -9.08 -36.42 48.98
C ALA A 222 -9.52 -35.30 48.04
N GLU A 223 -10.49 -34.48 48.46
CA GLU A 223 -10.98 -33.31 47.70
C GLU A 223 -9.83 -32.32 47.41
N SER A 224 -8.93 -32.10 48.38
CA SER A 224 -7.77 -31.21 48.18
C SER A 224 -6.79 -31.77 47.16
N SER A 225 -6.49 -33.08 47.20
CA SER A 225 -5.53 -33.71 46.29
C SER A 225 -6.04 -33.72 44.85
N ILE A 226 -7.33 -34.02 44.65
CA ILE A 226 -8.00 -33.93 43.33
C ILE A 226 -7.92 -32.49 42.80
N ARG A 227 -8.30 -31.51 43.64
CA ARG A 227 -8.28 -30.09 43.25
C ARG A 227 -6.88 -29.59 42.93
N ASP A 228 -5.88 -29.99 43.70
CA ASP A 228 -4.48 -29.62 43.46
C ASP A 228 -3.96 -30.22 42.15
N PHE A 229 -4.34 -31.46 41.84
CA PHE A 229 -4.06 -32.09 40.57
C PHE A 229 -4.72 -31.35 39.41
N VAL A 230 -6.05 -31.16 39.44
CA VAL A 230 -6.80 -30.46 38.38
C VAL A 230 -6.23 -29.06 38.15
N ASN A 231 -5.93 -28.32 39.21
CA ASN A 231 -5.33 -27.00 39.11
C ASN A 231 -3.92 -27.03 38.52
N ALA A 232 -3.07 -27.99 38.91
CA ALA A 232 -1.73 -28.13 38.34
C ALA A 232 -1.79 -28.55 36.87
N TYR A 233 -2.72 -29.45 36.53
CA TYR A 233 -2.95 -29.93 35.17
C TYR A 233 -3.39 -28.79 34.25
N ARG A 234 -4.46 -28.05 34.65
CA ARG A 234 -4.88 -26.83 33.96
C ARG A 234 -3.70 -25.86 33.85
N LYS A 235 -3.01 -25.53 34.94
CA LYS A 235 -1.96 -24.50 34.89
C LYS A 235 -0.76 -24.84 33.99
N TYR A 236 -0.30 -26.08 33.97
CA TYR A 236 1.01 -26.43 33.39
C TYR A 236 0.95 -27.40 32.20
N VAL A 237 -0.09 -28.22 32.12
CA VAL A 237 -0.25 -29.20 31.03
C VAL A 237 -1.09 -28.61 29.92
N LEU A 238 -2.28 -28.12 30.26
CA LEU A 238 -3.25 -27.61 29.29
C LEU A 238 -3.94 -26.37 29.89
N PRO A 239 -3.26 -25.21 29.90
CA PRO A 239 -3.84 -23.94 30.34
C PRO A 239 -5.10 -23.65 29.55
N ASP A 240 -6.13 -23.16 30.25
CA ASP A 240 -7.31 -22.63 29.60
C ASP A 240 -6.89 -21.74 28.42
N SER A 241 -7.54 -22.02 27.30
CA SER A 241 -7.18 -21.79 25.90
C SER A 241 -6.97 -20.33 25.45
N GLU A 242 -6.66 -19.41 26.35
CA GLU A 242 -6.35 -18.02 26.00
C GLU A 242 -4.85 -17.82 25.71
N PHE A 243 -3.94 -18.52 26.39
CA PHE A 243 -2.51 -18.17 26.34
C PHE A 243 -1.78 -18.64 25.07
N ASP A 244 -2.08 -19.84 24.56
CA ASP A 244 -1.45 -20.35 23.33
C ASP A 244 -2.04 -19.68 22.08
N SER A 245 -3.35 -19.48 22.05
CA SER A 245 -4.07 -18.79 20.98
C SER A 245 -3.61 -17.35 20.84
N VAL A 246 -3.49 -16.62 21.96
CA VAL A 246 -3.00 -15.23 21.97
C VAL A 246 -1.51 -15.15 21.64
N ASN A 247 -0.67 -16.08 22.11
CA ASN A 247 0.75 -16.07 21.75
C ASN A 247 0.99 -16.41 20.28
N ILE A 248 0.24 -17.36 19.72
CA ILE A 248 0.26 -17.65 18.28
C ILE A 248 -0.21 -16.42 17.50
N LEU A 249 -1.26 -15.74 17.97
CA LEU A 249 -1.78 -14.53 17.35
C LEU A 249 -0.79 -13.35 17.42
N ILE A 250 -0.09 -13.17 18.54
CA ILE A 250 1.00 -12.18 18.71
C ILE A 250 2.19 -12.51 17.80
N ALA A 251 2.56 -13.80 17.69
CA ALA A 251 3.64 -14.23 16.81
C ALA A 251 3.31 -13.96 15.33
N LEU A 252 2.08 -14.27 14.91
CA LEU A 252 1.56 -13.97 13.57
C LEU A 252 1.51 -12.46 13.32
N GLN A 253 1.10 -11.65 14.30
CA GLN A 253 1.09 -10.19 14.19
C GLN A 253 2.51 -9.62 14.06
N LYS A 254 3.49 -10.18 14.79
CA LYS A 254 4.89 -9.79 14.69
C LYS A 254 5.48 -10.15 13.32
N GLU A 255 5.16 -11.33 12.79
CA GLU A 255 5.56 -11.75 11.44
C GLU A 255 4.93 -10.86 10.36
N GLN A 256 3.67 -10.47 10.55
CA GLN A 256 2.96 -9.52 9.69
C GLN A 256 3.64 -8.14 9.68
N LEU A 257 3.94 -7.57 10.85
CA LEU A 257 4.63 -6.29 10.96
C LEU A 257 6.04 -6.32 10.33
N ASN A 258 6.76 -7.43 10.52
CA ASN A 258 8.07 -7.62 9.89
C ASN A 258 7.98 -7.70 8.36
N THR A 259 6.93 -8.32 7.83
CA THR A 259 6.70 -8.43 6.37
C THR A 259 6.37 -7.06 5.77
N ILE A 260 5.54 -6.26 6.44
CA ILE A 260 5.20 -4.89 6.01
C ILE A 260 6.45 -3.99 6.07
N SER A 261 7.25 -4.07 7.13
CA SER A 261 8.49 -3.29 7.25
C SER A 261 9.46 -3.66 6.12
N ARG A 262 9.67 -4.95 5.86
CA ARG A 262 10.52 -5.43 4.77
C ARG A 262 10.01 -4.99 3.40
N MET A 263 8.70 -4.93 3.21
CA MET A 263 8.10 -4.39 1.99
C MET A 263 8.44 -2.90 1.84
N GLY A 264 8.27 -2.09 2.89
CA GLY A 264 8.62 -0.66 2.88
C GLY A 264 10.09 -0.44 2.53
N ASP A 265 11.00 -1.22 3.14
CA ASP A 265 12.43 -1.16 2.86
C ASP A 265 12.75 -1.55 1.41
N LYS A 266 12.18 -2.66 0.92
CA LYS A 266 12.41 -3.17 -0.43
C LYS A 266 11.86 -2.22 -1.50
N LEU A 267 10.69 -1.64 -1.25
CA LEU A 267 10.06 -0.65 -2.14
C LEU A 267 10.88 0.64 -2.19
N GLY A 268 11.38 1.10 -1.05
CA GLY A 268 12.28 2.25 -0.96
C GLY A 268 13.59 2.00 -1.70
N ASP A 269 14.19 0.82 -1.52
CA ASP A 269 15.44 0.44 -2.18
C ASP A 269 15.26 0.28 -3.69
N ASP A 270 14.18 -0.36 -4.16
CA ASP A 270 13.87 -0.50 -5.59
C ASP A 270 13.62 0.85 -6.26
N LEU A 271 12.86 1.74 -5.61
CA LEU A 271 12.64 3.11 -6.11
C LEU A 271 13.95 3.90 -6.19
N SER A 272 14.76 3.83 -5.13
CA SER A 272 16.06 4.51 -5.07
C SER A 272 17.01 3.99 -6.15
N ARG A 273 17.10 2.67 -6.30
CA ARG A 273 17.98 1.99 -7.26
C ARG A 273 17.59 2.24 -8.70
N ILE A 274 16.31 2.48 -8.98
CA ILE A 274 15.82 2.70 -10.35
C ILE A 274 15.78 4.20 -10.69
N LEU A 275 15.32 5.06 -9.78
CA LEU A 275 15.15 6.49 -10.07
C LEU A 275 16.47 7.27 -10.00
N ILE A 276 17.34 7.01 -9.02
CA ILE A 276 18.59 7.77 -8.85
C ILE A 276 19.49 7.69 -10.10
N PRO A 277 19.79 6.51 -10.67
CA PRO A 277 20.65 6.43 -11.84
C PRO A 277 20.07 7.13 -13.07
N GLN A 278 18.73 7.20 -13.18
CA GLN A 278 18.06 7.86 -14.29
C GLN A 278 18.08 9.38 -14.14
N PHE A 279 17.88 9.90 -12.93
CA PHE A 279 18.09 11.32 -12.64
C PHE A 279 19.55 11.73 -12.81
N ASP A 280 20.50 10.88 -12.43
CA ASP A 280 21.93 11.13 -12.64
C ASP A 280 22.30 11.13 -14.13
N ARG A 281 21.80 10.16 -14.91
CA ARG A 281 21.98 10.13 -16.37
C ARG A 281 21.37 11.37 -17.02
N MET A 282 20.19 11.80 -16.59
CA MET A 282 19.55 13.02 -17.07
C MET A 282 20.40 14.26 -16.75
N ASN A 283 20.81 14.41 -15.49
CA ASN A 283 21.63 15.54 -15.05
C ASN A 283 22.96 15.59 -15.79
N LYS A 284 23.59 14.42 -16.01
CA LYS A 284 24.81 14.30 -16.82
C LYS A 284 24.56 14.70 -18.27
N THR A 285 23.48 14.22 -18.88
CA THR A 285 23.15 14.51 -20.28
C THR A 285 22.81 16.00 -20.49
N ILE A 286 22.13 16.65 -19.54
CA ILE A 286 21.87 18.10 -19.55
C ILE A 286 23.17 18.90 -19.42
N LYS A 287 24.10 18.47 -18.55
CA LYS A 287 25.42 19.08 -18.41
C LYS A 287 26.27 18.92 -19.67
N ASP A 288 26.32 17.73 -20.24
CA ASP A 288 27.06 17.44 -21.48
C ASP A 288 26.47 18.24 -22.66
N PHE A 289 25.14 18.42 -22.70
CA PHE A 289 24.47 19.29 -23.66
C PHE A 289 24.87 20.78 -23.53
N THR A 290 24.94 21.29 -22.30
CA THR A 290 25.36 22.69 -22.03
C THR A 290 26.78 22.95 -22.54
N ASN A 291 27.63 21.93 -22.56
CA ASN A 291 29.01 22.01 -23.04
C ASN A 291 29.18 21.86 -24.56
N VAL A 292 28.20 21.29 -25.29
CA VAL A 292 28.31 20.95 -26.73
C VAL A 292 27.48 21.89 -27.64
N ALA A 293 26.71 22.82 -27.07
CA ALA A 293 25.70 23.62 -27.75
C ALA A 293 26.17 24.65 -28.81
N THR A 294 27.37 24.55 -29.39
CA THR A 294 27.90 25.60 -30.27
C THR A 294 27.73 25.37 -31.78
N GLN A 295 27.32 24.18 -32.28
CA GLN A 295 27.35 23.99 -33.74
C GLN A 295 26.26 23.16 -34.45
N ASN A 296 25.42 22.34 -33.81
CA ASN A 296 24.29 21.65 -34.46
C ASN A 296 23.14 21.32 -33.49
N GLN A 297 22.41 22.37 -33.08
CA GLN A 297 21.59 22.36 -31.86
C GLN A 297 20.24 21.60 -31.90
N THR A 298 19.62 21.35 -33.06
CA THR A 298 18.26 20.79 -33.10
C THR A 298 18.22 19.27 -33.12
N ASP A 299 19.08 18.62 -33.92
CA ASP A 299 18.99 17.17 -34.13
C ASP A 299 19.68 16.38 -33.01
N ALA A 300 20.71 16.97 -32.37
CA ALA A 300 21.30 16.42 -31.16
C ALA A 300 20.33 16.47 -29.97
N LEU A 301 19.57 17.56 -29.81
CA LEU A 301 18.54 17.71 -28.78
C LEU A 301 17.40 16.70 -28.98
N LYS A 302 16.97 16.49 -30.23
CA LYS A 302 15.99 15.45 -30.59
C LYS A 302 16.45 14.06 -30.16
N ALA A 303 17.70 13.71 -30.46
CA ALA A 303 18.25 12.39 -30.13
C ALA A 303 18.34 12.18 -28.61
N VAL A 304 18.77 13.21 -27.86
CA VAL A 304 18.87 13.17 -26.40
C VAL A 304 17.51 13.03 -25.73
N VAL A 305 16.53 13.87 -26.12
CA VAL A 305 15.18 13.83 -25.52
C VAL A 305 14.47 12.53 -25.89
N ASN A 306 14.60 12.03 -27.13
CA ASN A 306 14.01 10.75 -27.52
C ASN A 306 14.65 9.57 -26.78
N ALA A 307 15.98 9.54 -26.65
CA ALA A 307 16.66 8.49 -25.90
C ALA A 307 16.25 8.50 -24.42
N PHE A 308 16.12 9.68 -23.82
CA PHE A 308 15.63 9.84 -22.46
C PHE A 308 14.19 9.32 -22.29
N ILE A 309 13.27 9.72 -23.19
CA ILE A 309 11.87 9.29 -23.11
C ILE A 309 11.75 7.77 -23.22
N VAL A 310 12.47 7.16 -24.16
CA VAL A 310 12.44 5.71 -24.38
C VAL A 310 13.05 4.95 -23.21
N GLU A 311 14.22 5.37 -22.72
CA GLU A 311 14.92 4.68 -21.62
C GLU A 311 14.15 4.82 -20.29
N MET A 312 13.53 5.98 -20.05
CA MET A 312 12.71 6.21 -18.87
C MET A 312 11.41 5.39 -18.95
N ASN A 313 10.74 5.31 -20.11
CA ASN A 313 9.56 4.46 -20.29
C ASN A 313 9.88 2.98 -20.01
N ASN A 314 10.96 2.46 -20.59
CA ASN A 314 11.35 1.07 -20.41
C ASN A 314 11.72 0.76 -18.95
N SER A 315 12.45 1.67 -18.30
CA SER A 315 12.87 1.49 -16.90
C SER A 315 11.71 1.63 -15.91
N LEU A 316 10.82 2.60 -16.13
CA LEU A 316 9.67 2.82 -15.26
C LEU A 316 8.60 1.75 -15.42
N ASP A 317 8.32 1.27 -16.64
CA ASP A 317 7.34 0.20 -16.83
C ASP A 317 7.77 -1.10 -16.13
N GLY A 318 9.06 -1.46 -16.21
CA GLY A 318 9.60 -2.59 -15.45
C GLY A 318 9.52 -2.40 -13.93
N ALA A 319 9.83 -1.18 -13.46
CA ALA A 319 9.77 -0.83 -12.04
C ALA A 319 8.36 -0.91 -11.47
N PHE A 320 7.40 -0.26 -12.12
CA PHE A 320 6.00 -0.26 -11.69
C PHE A 320 5.37 -1.65 -11.79
N ALA A 321 5.73 -2.45 -12.80
CA ALA A 321 5.29 -3.85 -12.88
C ALA A 321 5.82 -4.68 -11.69
N SER A 322 7.11 -4.57 -11.37
CA SER A 322 7.73 -5.26 -10.22
C SER A 322 7.13 -4.80 -8.89
N MET A 323 6.86 -3.51 -8.76
CA MET A 323 6.22 -2.93 -7.58
C MET A 323 4.78 -3.41 -7.42
N SER A 324 4.01 -3.41 -8.51
CA SER A 324 2.64 -3.94 -8.53
C SER A 324 2.62 -5.41 -8.14
N GLN A 325 3.54 -6.23 -8.68
CA GLN A 325 3.64 -7.64 -8.32
C GLN A 325 3.97 -7.83 -6.83
N THR A 326 4.93 -7.07 -6.31
CA THR A 326 5.32 -7.14 -4.89
C THR A 326 4.16 -6.74 -3.96
N ILE A 327 3.40 -5.70 -4.31
CA ILE A 327 2.22 -5.27 -3.55
C ILE A 327 1.11 -6.35 -3.62
N THR A 328 0.89 -6.96 -4.79
CA THR A 328 -0.08 -8.06 -4.96
C THR A 328 0.32 -9.30 -4.15
N GLU A 329 1.59 -9.69 -4.16
CA GLU A 329 2.10 -10.80 -3.35
C GLU A 329 1.91 -10.52 -1.85
N CYS A 330 2.21 -9.30 -1.39
CA CYS A 330 1.98 -8.89 0.00
C CYS A 330 0.49 -8.90 0.36
N TYR A 331 -0.38 -8.44 -0.53
CA TYR A 331 -1.83 -8.51 -0.35
C TYR A 331 -2.32 -9.95 -0.18
N HIS A 332 -1.81 -10.89 -0.99
CA HIS A 332 -2.18 -12.31 -0.86
C HIS A 332 -1.68 -12.93 0.45
N ILE A 333 -0.45 -12.66 0.85
CA ILE A 333 0.10 -13.11 2.14
C ILE A 333 -0.74 -12.54 3.29
N GLN A 334 -1.11 -11.26 3.21
CA GLN A 334 -1.93 -10.58 4.21
C GLN A 334 -3.34 -11.18 4.32
N ASN A 335 -3.97 -11.49 3.19
CA ASN A 335 -5.29 -12.12 3.14
C ASN A 335 -5.26 -13.57 3.64
N ASN A 336 -4.20 -14.33 3.32
CA ASN A 336 -4.00 -15.68 3.83
C ASN A 336 -3.77 -15.67 5.35
N ASN A 337 -2.97 -14.72 5.86
CA ASN A 337 -2.77 -14.55 7.29
C ASN A 337 -4.07 -14.16 8.02
N ALA A 338 -4.89 -13.28 7.44
CA ALA A 338 -6.22 -12.98 8.01
C ALA A 338 -7.13 -14.21 8.05
N THR A 339 -7.07 -15.06 7.03
CA THR A 339 -7.82 -16.33 6.98
C THR A 339 -7.33 -17.32 8.02
N LEU A 340 -6.01 -17.50 8.15
CA LEU A 340 -5.39 -18.34 9.18
C LEU A 340 -5.69 -17.84 10.59
N MET A 341 -5.63 -16.53 10.81
CA MET A 341 -6.02 -15.93 12.09
C MET A 341 -7.49 -16.19 12.40
N LYS A 342 -8.39 -16.00 11.42
CA LYS A 342 -9.81 -16.34 11.60
C LYS A 342 -10.00 -17.82 11.93
N GLN A 343 -9.26 -18.70 11.28
CA GLN A 343 -9.34 -20.13 11.49
C GLN A 343 -8.85 -20.54 12.89
N ILE A 344 -7.69 -20.05 13.33
CA ILE A 344 -7.17 -20.25 14.69
C ILE A 344 -8.18 -19.72 15.72
N LEU A 345 -8.83 -18.61 15.41
CA LEU A 345 -9.73 -17.95 16.33
C LEU A 345 -11.10 -18.65 16.44
N ASP A 346 -11.58 -19.21 15.33
CA ASP A 346 -12.72 -20.13 15.29
C ASP A 346 -12.38 -21.47 15.97
N GLU A 347 -11.11 -21.94 15.88
CA GLU A 347 -10.60 -23.18 16.48
C GLU A 347 -10.31 -23.08 17.99
N THR A 348 -10.00 -21.89 18.52
CA THR A 348 -9.52 -21.71 19.91
C THR A 348 -10.54 -21.10 20.88
N GLY A 349 -11.67 -20.58 20.40
CA GLY A 349 -12.70 -19.97 21.24
C GLY A 349 -12.29 -18.68 21.96
N SER A 350 -11.17 -18.06 21.54
CA SER A 350 -10.64 -16.80 22.08
C SER A 350 -11.68 -15.66 22.04
N THR A 351 -11.63 -14.75 23.02
CA THR A 351 -12.62 -13.67 23.23
C THR A 351 -12.94 -12.94 21.92
N ARG A 352 -14.23 -12.90 21.57
CA ARG A 352 -14.79 -12.31 20.33
C ARG A 352 -14.33 -10.87 20.07
N GLU A 353 -13.89 -10.16 21.11
CA GLU A 353 -13.41 -8.78 21.06
C GLU A 353 -11.98 -8.64 20.51
N ILE A 354 -11.03 -9.46 20.99
CA ILE A 354 -9.64 -9.47 20.50
C ILE A 354 -9.60 -9.89 19.03
N ALA A 355 -10.41 -10.91 18.72
CA ALA A 355 -10.68 -11.39 17.37
C ALA A 355 -11.12 -10.31 16.39
N HIS A 356 -12.12 -9.54 16.81
CA HIS A 356 -12.73 -8.54 15.96
C HIS A 356 -11.76 -7.39 15.71
N ARG A 357 -10.98 -6.97 16.72
CA ARG A 357 -9.96 -5.92 16.56
C ARG A 357 -8.84 -6.33 15.62
N ILE A 358 -8.32 -7.55 15.74
CA ILE A 358 -7.23 -8.03 14.89
C ILE A 358 -7.70 -8.23 13.44
N ASN A 359 -8.91 -8.74 13.25
CA ASN A 359 -9.49 -8.87 11.91
C ASN A 359 -9.77 -7.50 11.26
N GLU A 360 -10.24 -6.51 12.04
CA GLU A 360 -10.40 -5.14 11.53
C GLU A 360 -9.07 -4.47 11.19
N GLU A 361 -8.03 -4.64 12.02
CA GLU A 361 -6.69 -4.09 11.74
C GLU A 361 -6.07 -4.77 10.51
N ALA A 362 -6.17 -6.10 10.38
CA ALA A 362 -5.66 -6.83 9.23
C ALA A 362 -6.39 -6.44 7.93
N LYS A 363 -7.71 -6.26 7.99
CA LYS A 363 -8.51 -5.75 6.88
C LYS A 363 -8.13 -4.31 6.54
N GLY A 364 -7.94 -3.46 7.54
CA GLY A 364 -7.50 -2.07 7.36
C GLY A 364 -6.14 -1.98 6.65
N ILE A 365 -5.19 -2.87 6.98
CA ILE A 365 -3.91 -2.97 6.29
C ILE A 365 -4.11 -3.44 4.84
N GLY A 366 -4.96 -4.44 4.60
CA GLY A 366 -5.29 -4.91 3.25
C GLY A 366 -5.90 -3.81 2.37
N ASP A 367 -6.82 -3.02 2.93
CA ASP A 367 -7.46 -1.89 2.25
C ASP A 367 -6.44 -0.76 1.97
N GLN A 368 -5.52 -0.49 2.90
CA GLN A 368 -4.42 0.46 2.68
C GLN A 368 -3.45 0.01 1.58
N LEU A 369 -3.11 -1.27 1.51
CA LEU A 369 -2.27 -1.84 0.45
C LEU A 369 -2.95 -1.73 -0.92
N ALA A 370 -4.25 -2.01 -1.00
CA ALA A 370 -5.03 -1.85 -2.22
C ALA A 370 -5.12 -0.37 -2.66
N GLY A 371 -5.31 0.54 -1.70
CA GLY A 371 -5.26 1.98 -1.94
C GLY A 371 -3.90 2.43 -2.46
N PHE A 372 -2.82 1.98 -1.84
CA PHE A 372 -1.46 2.29 -2.28
C PHE A 372 -1.15 1.75 -3.68
N ALA A 373 -1.55 0.52 -4.00
CA ALA A 373 -1.43 -0.05 -5.34
C ALA A 373 -2.14 0.82 -6.39
N THR A 374 -3.33 1.32 -6.05
CA THR A 374 -4.11 2.22 -6.90
C THR A 374 -3.38 3.54 -7.11
N SER A 375 -2.87 4.17 -6.05
CA SER A 375 -2.11 5.42 -6.15
C SER A 375 -0.81 5.27 -6.96
N VAL A 376 -0.11 4.14 -6.83
CA VAL A 376 1.07 3.82 -7.63
C VAL A 376 0.72 3.71 -9.12
N TYR A 377 -0.38 3.03 -9.43
CA TYR A 377 -0.87 2.90 -10.80
C TYR A 377 -1.33 4.25 -11.39
N GLU A 378 -2.01 5.07 -10.60
CA GLU A 378 -2.41 6.43 -11.00
C GLU A 378 -1.19 7.33 -11.25
N ALA A 379 -0.19 7.28 -10.36
CA ALA A 379 1.07 8.00 -10.55
C ALA A 379 1.82 7.56 -11.81
N GLN A 380 1.83 6.24 -12.12
CA GLN A 380 2.39 5.73 -13.37
C GLN A 380 1.65 6.30 -14.60
N GLN A 381 0.32 6.31 -14.58
CA GLN A 381 -0.51 6.85 -15.66
C GLN A 381 -0.29 8.36 -15.85
N GLU A 382 -0.24 9.12 -14.75
CA GLU A 382 0.00 10.56 -14.78
C GLU A 382 1.41 10.90 -15.29
N MET A 383 2.40 10.11 -14.89
CA MET A 383 3.77 10.23 -15.41
C MET A 383 3.84 9.92 -16.91
N LYS A 384 3.13 8.88 -17.39
CA LYS A 384 3.00 8.59 -18.82
C LYS A 384 2.35 9.74 -19.61
N ARG A 385 1.30 10.35 -19.05
CA ARG A 385 0.64 11.52 -19.66
C ARG A 385 1.58 12.72 -19.72
N SER A 386 2.21 13.06 -18.59
CA SER A 386 3.18 14.17 -18.52
C SER A 386 4.34 13.97 -19.49
N MET A 387 4.80 12.73 -19.66
CA MET A 387 5.84 12.40 -20.63
C MET A 387 5.37 12.59 -22.08
N ASN A 388 4.15 12.17 -22.39
CA ASN A 388 3.55 12.39 -23.70
C ASN A 388 3.36 13.89 -23.99
N ASP A 389 2.97 14.67 -22.98
CA ASP A 389 2.83 16.12 -23.10
C ASP A 389 4.19 16.80 -23.31
N LEU A 390 5.26 16.33 -22.65
CA LEU A 390 6.64 16.76 -22.93
C LEU A 390 7.04 16.43 -24.37
N TRP A 391 6.67 15.26 -24.88
CA TRP A 391 6.93 14.86 -26.27
C TRP A 391 6.25 15.81 -27.27
N VAL A 392 4.94 16.05 -27.09
CA VAL A 392 4.17 16.98 -27.93
C VAL A 392 4.70 18.41 -27.82
N THR A 393 5.06 18.85 -26.61
CA THR A 393 5.63 20.19 -26.39
C THR A 393 6.99 20.34 -27.05
N ASN A 394 7.83 19.31 -26.99
CA ASN A 394 9.12 19.29 -27.68
C ASN A 394 8.93 19.35 -29.22
N GLU A 395 7.97 18.63 -29.78
CA GLU A 395 7.64 18.70 -31.21
C GLU A 395 7.17 20.11 -31.62
N LYS A 396 6.32 20.75 -30.81
CA LYS A 396 5.90 22.15 -31.02
C LYS A 396 7.07 23.12 -30.98
N ASN A 397 7.96 22.99 -30.00
CA ASN A 397 9.17 23.81 -29.90
C ASN A 397 10.09 23.62 -31.12
N GLN A 398 10.17 22.41 -31.67
CA GLN A 398 10.93 22.15 -32.90
C GLN A 398 10.35 22.89 -34.10
N LYS A 399 9.02 22.91 -34.24
CA LYS A 399 8.36 23.67 -35.30
C LYS A 399 8.62 25.16 -35.16
N LEU A 400 8.53 25.69 -33.94
CA LEU A 400 8.83 27.10 -33.65
C LEU A 400 10.27 27.46 -34.03
N ILE A 401 11.25 26.62 -33.67
CA ILE A 401 12.66 26.83 -34.03
C ILE A 401 12.87 26.76 -35.56
N ALA A 402 12.14 25.89 -36.26
CA ALA A 402 12.19 25.83 -37.72
C ALA A 402 11.62 27.09 -38.37
N ASP A 403 10.49 27.58 -37.86
CA ASP A 403 9.86 28.82 -38.29
C ASP A 403 10.77 30.04 -38.02
N ASP A 404 11.40 30.13 -36.84
CA ASP A 404 12.38 31.17 -36.50
C ASP A 404 13.58 31.17 -37.46
N ARG A 405 14.09 29.99 -37.82
CA ARG A 405 15.16 29.89 -38.84
C ARG A 405 14.71 30.38 -40.21
N GLN A 406 13.47 30.10 -40.58
CA GLN A 406 12.91 30.61 -41.83
C GLN A 406 12.78 32.14 -41.80
N TYR A 407 12.28 32.70 -40.69
CA TYR A 407 12.24 34.15 -40.47
C TYR A 407 13.62 34.79 -40.56
N LEU A 408 14.65 34.18 -39.97
CA LEU A 408 16.03 34.68 -40.06
C LEU A 408 16.56 34.66 -41.51
N ARG A 409 16.27 33.61 -42.28
CA ARG A 409 16.61 33.55 -43.71
C ARG A 409 15.87 34.63 -44.51
N ASP A 410 14.60 34.86 -44.21
CA ASP A 410 13.81 35.88 -44.88
C ASP A 410 14.31 37.29 -44.53
N LEU A 411 14.69 37.55 -43.28
CA LEU A 411 15.36 38.80 -42.88
C LEU A 411 16.70 38.99 -43.62
N GLU A 412 17.48 37.93 -43.78
CA GLU A 412 18.74 37.99 -44.53
C GLU A 412 18.50 38.26 -46.02
N LYS A 413 17.43 37.69 -46.60
CA LYS A 413 16.98 37.97 -47.96
C LYS A 413 16.50 39.42 -48.10
N TYR A 414 15.71 39.94 -47.15
CA TYR A 414 15.28 41.35 -47.14
C TYR A 414 16.47 42.29 -47.01
N ARG A 415 17.45 41.97 -46.16
CA ARG A 415 18.72 42.71 -46.07
C ARG A 415 19.44 42.72 -47.41
N GLY A 416 19.50 41.58 -48.11
CA GLY A 416 20.06 41.48 -49.46
C GLY A 416 19.33 42.36 -50.48
N MET A 417 17.99 42.30 -50.48
CA MET A 417 17.16 43.15 -51.36
C MET A 417 17.34 44.63 -51.06
N LEU A 418 17.37 45.03 -49.78
CA LEU A 418 17.64 46.41 -49.37
C LEU A 418 19.01 46.88 -49.84
N ASN A 419 20.05 46.05 -49.68
CA ASN A 419 21.39 46.38 -50.19
C ASN A 419 21.39 46.58 -51.71
N GLU A 420 20.67 45.74 -52.46
CA GLU A 420 20.55 45.90 -53.91
C GLU A 420 19.74 47.14 -54.29
N SER A 421 18.64 47.44 -53.58
CA SER A 421 17.88 48.67 -53.75
C SER A 421 18.73 49.91 -53.47
N VAL A 422 19.55 49.90 -52.40
CA VAL A 422 20.50 50.99 -52.10
C VAL A 422 21.50 51.16 -53.24
N LYS A 423 21.99 50.07 -53.83
CA LYS A 423 22.91 50.10 -54.98
C LYS A 423 22.25 50.67 -56.24
N ILE A 424 21.01 50.28 -56.54
CA ILE A 424 20.23 50.82 -57.66
C ILE A 424 20.00 52.33 -57.47
N LEU A 425 19.56 52.74 -56.28
CA LEU A 425 19.33 54.16 -55.95
C LEU A 425 20.62 54.98 -56.09
N HIS A 426 21.76 54.42 -55.65
CA HIS A 426 23.06 55.05 -55.81
C HIS A 426 23.45 55.23 -57.29
N ASN A 427 23.20 54.23 -58.13
CA ASN A 427 23.47 54.30 -59.56
C ASN A 427 22.55 55.31 -60.28
N GLU A 428 21.25 55.31 -59.97
CA GLU A 428 20.30 56.29 -60.52
C GLU A 428 20.65 57.72 -60.12
N LEU A 429 21.00 57.95 -58.85
CA LEU A 429 21.42 59.27 -58.37
C LEU A 429 22.70 59.74 -59.07
N SER A 430 23.64 58.82 -59.33
CA SER A 430 24.87 59.11 -60.07
C SER A 430 24.58 59.47 -61.54
N ALA A 431 23.71 58.70 -62.21
CA ALA A 431 23.28 59.00 -63.58
C ALA A 431 22.52 60.34 -63.67
N GLN A 432 21.68 60.64 -62.67
CA GLN A 432 20.95 61.91 -62.60
C GLN A 432 21.91 63.09 -62.42
N LYS A 433 22.99 62.92 -61.64
CA LYS A 433 24.06 63.91 -61.49
C LYS A 433 24.80 64.15 -62.82
N GLU A 434 25.17 63.10 -63.55
CA GLU A 434 25.79 63.22 -64.87
C GLU A 434 24.88 63.95 -65.87
N LEU A 435 23.58 63.63 -65.87
CA LEU A 435 22.60 64.32 -66.70
C LEU A 435 22.53 65.82 -66.34
N LEU A 436 22.50 66.16 -65.05
CA LEU A 436 22.53 67.55 -64.58
C LEU A 436 23.79 68.29 -65.03
N ASP A 437 24.96 67.63 -64.98
CA ASP A 437 26.21 68.20 -65.49
C ASP A 437 26.17 68.41 -67.01
N SER A 438 25.57 67.48 -67.76
CA SER A 438 25.38 67.62 -69.23
C SER A 438 24.44 68.77 -69.61
N ILE A 439 23.35 68.96 -68.85
CA ILE A 439 22.43 70.09 -69.03
C ILE A 439 23.17 71.38 -68.71
N ARG A 440 23.92 71.42 -67.60
CA ARG A 440 24.72 72.60 -67.21
C ARG A 440 25.72 72.98 -68.29
N LEU A 441 26.41 72.01 -68.89
CA LEU A 441 27.32 72.24 -70.02
C LEU A 441 26.59 72.80 -71.24
N SER A 442 25.44 72.22 -71.60
CA SER A 442 24.64 72.66 -72.75
C SER A 442 24.09 74.09 -72.56
N VAL A 443 23.61 74.41 -71.36
CA VAL A 443 23.16 75.78 -71.00
C VAL A 443 24.31 76.80 -71.08
N ASN A 444 25.52 76.42 -70.66
CA ASN A 444 26.69 77.29 -70.79
C ASN A 444 27.14 77.51 -72.24
N GLN A 445 26.83 76.59 -73.16
CA GLN A 445 27.17 76.70 -74.59
C GLN A 445 26.10 77.43 -75.42
N LEU A 446 24.86 77.51 -74.93
CA LEU A 446 23.73 78.19 -75.57
C LEU A 446 24.06 79.63 -76.04
N PRO A 447 24.71 80.50 -75.23
CA PRO A 447 25.10 81.84 -75.66
C PRO A 447 26.06 81.83 -76.85
N LYS A 448 27.04 80.90 -76.88
CA LYS A 448 27.98 80.77 -78.00
C LYS A 448 27.29 80.27 -79.27
N ASN A 449 26.36 79.33 -79.13
CA ASN A 449 25.60 78.80 -80.28
C ASN A 449 24.67 79.88 -80.86
N ILE A 450 24.04 80.68 -80.00
CA ILE A 450 23.23 81.84 -80.41
C ILE A 450 24.10 82.89 -81.10
N ASP A 451 25.26 83.24 -80.52
CA ASP A 451 26.22 84.19 -81.12
C ASP A 451 26.70 83.74 -82.52
N ASN A 452 27.05 82.45 -82.66
CA ASN A 452 27.42 81.87 -83.96
C ASN A 452 26.25 81.95 -84.96
N THR A 453 25.03 81.70 -84.52
CA THR A 453 23.83 81.81 -85.39
C THR A 453 23.61 83.24 -85.86
N PHE A 454 23.74 84.23 -84.96
CA PHE A 454 23.63 85.64 -85.32
C PHE A 454 24.75 86.08 -86.27
N LYS A 455 25.99 85.62 -86.10
CA LYS A 455 27.08 85.87 -87.06
C LYS A 455 26.78 85.34 -88.46
N VAL A 456 26.20 84.14 -88.56
CA VAL A 456 25.79 83.56 -89.85
C VAL A 456 24.66 84.38 -90.47
N ILE A 457 23.67 84.81 -89.68
CA ILE A 457 22.60 85.69 -90.16
C ILE A 457 23.15 87.03 -90.66
N ASP A 458 24.05 87.65 -89.90
CA ASP A 458 24.66 88.94 -90.25
C ASP A 458 25.46 88.84 -91.56
N SER A 459 26.28 87.80 -91.70
CA SER A 459 27.01 87.52 -92.94
C SER A 459 26.08 87.31 -94.14
N ASN A 460 24.92 86.66 -93.94
CA ASN A 460 23.93 86.47 -95.00
C ASN A 460 23.23 87.78 -95.36
N LEU A 461 22.92 88.63 -94.39
CA LEU A 461 22.32 89.94 -94.65
C LEU A 461 23.25 90.84 -95.47
N VAL A 462 24.55 90.86 -95.15
CA VAL A 462 25.57 91.58 -95.95
C VAL A 462 25.63 91.07 -97.39
N ASN A 463 25.53 89.76 -97.60
CA ASN A 463 25.48 89.18 -98.96
C ASN A 463 24.22 89.61 -99.73
N VAL A 464 23.06 89.65 -99.07
CA VAL A 464 21.80 90.11 -99.68
C VAL A 464 21.87 91.59 -100.05
N GLU A 465 22.39 92.44 -99.15
CA GLU A 465 22.58 93.87 -99.41
C GLU A 465 23.47 94.10 -100.65
N SER A 466 24.64 93.44 -100.70
CA SER A 466 25.56 93.51 -101.83
C SER A 466 24.89 93.09 -103.15
N HIS A 467 24.07 92.05 -103.12
CA HIS A 467 23.37 91.59 -104.33
C HIS A 467 22.31 92.60 -104.81
N LEU A 468 21.55 93.19 -103.88
CA LEU A 468 20.55 94.23 -104.22
C LEU A 468 21.22 95.49 -104.78
N VAL A 469 22.32 95.96 -104.19
CA VAL A 469 23.08 97.11 -104.71
C VAL A 469 23.54 96.86 -106.14
N ASN A 470 24.07 95.66 -106.42
CA ASN A 470 24.50 95.29 -107.77
C ASN A 470 23.33 95.26 -108.76
N GLN A 471 22.15 94.73 -108.39
CA GLN A 471 20.97 94.77 -109.25
C GLN A 471 20.49 96.19 -109.56
N VAL A 472 20.53 97.10 -108.57
CA VAL A 472 20.16 98.51 -108.79
C VAL A 472 21.11 99.19 -109.78
N VAL A 473 22.40 98.88 -109.72
CA VAL A 473 23.41 99.38 -110.67
C VAL A 473 23.14 98.89 -112.10
N GLU A 474 22.83 97.60 -112.26
CA GLU A 474 22.45 96.99 -113.56
C GLU A 474 21.20 97.66 -114.16
N ILE A 475 20.14 97.84 -113.37
CA ILE A 475 18.90 98.49 -113.80
C ILE A 475 19.16 99.93 -114.24
N LYS A 476 19.98 100.68 -113.49
CA LYS A 476 20.33 102.06 -113.84
C LYS A 476 21.07 102.14 -115.18
N LYS A 477 22.02 101.22 -115.41
CA LYS A 477 22.77 101.11 -116.67
C LYS A 477 21.85 100.86 -117.88
N ALA A 478 20.87 99.96 -117.73
CA ALA A 478 19.89 99.68 -118.77
C ALA A 478 19.00 100.91 -119.06
N ASN A 479 18.56 101.61 -118.00
CA ASN A 479 17.72 102.79 -118.13
C ASN A 479 18.44 103.96 -118.83
N ASP A 480 19.74 104.17 -118.56
CA ASP A 480 20.54 105.21 -119.21
C ASP A 480 20.80 104.96 -120.71
N GLN A 481 20.72 103.69 -121.15
CA GLN A 481 20.90 103.32 -122.57
C GLN A 481 19.60 103.48 -123.39
N LEU A 482 18.43 103.44 -122.75
CA LEU A 482 17.13 103.48 -123.41
C LEU A 482 16.92 104.72 -124.30
N PRO A 483 17.27 105.96 -123.88
CA PRO A 483 17.09 107.15 -124.71
C PRO A 483 17.95 107.12 -125.98
N LYS A 484 19.18 106.57 -125.91
CA LYS A 484 20.07 106.45 -127.08
C LYS A 484 19.51 105.48 -128.11
N LEU A 485 18.96 104.36 -127.65
CA LEU A 485 18.30 103.36 -128.50
C LEU A 485 17.07 103.95 -129.21
N ILE A 486 16.22 104.66 -128.46
CA ILE A 486 15.04 105.33 -129.04
C ILE A 486 15.46 106.38 -130.07
N ASN A 487 16.48 107.18 -129.79
CA ASN A 487 16.93 108.24 -130.69
C ASN A 487 17.57 107.69 -131.98
N ASN A 488 18.33 106.59 -131.88
CA ASN A 488 18.89 105.90 -133.05
C ASN A 488 17.78 105.33 -133.94
N CYS A 489 16.78 104.66 -133.35
CA CYS A 489 15.62 104.16 -134.11
C CYS A 489 14.86 105.29 -134.82
N TYR A 490 14.71 106.45 -134.18
CA TYR A 490 14.04 107.60 -134.79
C TYR A 490 14.82 108.13 -136.00
N ARG A 491 16.15 108.20 -135.89
CA ARG A 491 17.03 108.64 -136.97
C ARG A 491 17.05 107.66 -138.15
N ASP A 492 17.12 106.35 -137.87
CA ASP A 492 17.12 105.32 -138.91
C ASP A 492 15.78 105.26 -139.66
N LEU A 493 14.66 105.50 -138.97
CA LEU A 493 13.33 105.66 -139.59
C LEU A 493 13.27 106.90 -140.48
N GLN A 494 13.82 108.02 -140.03
CA GLN A 494 13.87 109.27 -140.81
C GLN A 494 14.66 109.07 -142.11
N ASP A 495 15.86 108.50 -142.03
CA ASP A 495 16.72 108.19 -143.19
C ASP A 495 16.03 107.25 -144.19
N ALA A 496 15.23 106.29 -143.70
CA ALA A 496 14.48 105.37 -144.56
C ALA A 496 13.35 106.08 -145.32
N VAL A 497 12.64 107.01 -144.67
CA VAL A 497 11.60 107.84 -145.30
C VAL A 497 12.19 108.75 -146.38
N ASP A 498 13.33 109.37 -146.10
CA ASP A 498 13.99 110.29 -147.05
C ASP A 498 14.50 109.54 -148.30
N ARG A 499 15.08 108.34 -148.13
CA ARG A 499 15.43 107.47 -149.27
C ARG A 499 14.23 107.08 -150.11
N SER A 500 13.10 106.78 -149.46
CA SER A 500 11.85 106.45 -150.15
C SER A 500 11.34 107.64 -151.00
N ASN A 501 11.36 108.85 -150.45
CA ASN A 501 10.97 110.07 -151.16
C ASN A 501 11.88 110.40 -152.35
N ALA A 502 13.19 110.21 -152.20
CA ALA A 502 14.15 110.42 -153.29
C ALA A 502 13.90 109.45 -154.45
N ALA A 503 13.69 108.16 -154.16
CA ALA A 503 13.39 107.14 -155.17
C ALA A 503 12.07 107.44 -155.92
N VAL A 504 11.04 107.93 -155.22
CA VAL A 504 9.77 108.34 -155.83
C VAL A 504 9.95 109.55 -156.76
N SER A 505 10.81 110.51 -156.40
CA SER A 505 11.10 111.68 -157.23
C SER A 505 11.88 111.32 -158.50
N GLU A 506 12.90 110.46 -158.41
CA GLU A 506 13.62 109.95 -159.58
C GLU A 506 12.70 109.19 -160.54
N PHE A 507 11.81 108.35 -160.00
CA PHE A 507 10.81 107.63 -160.79
C PHE A 507 9.85 108.57 -161.53
N THR A 508 9.46 109.68 -160.89
CA THR A 508 8.58 110.69 -161.49
C THR A 508 9.29 111.47 -162.61
N ALA A 509 10.58 111.78 -162.44
CA ALA A 509 11.39 112.45 -163.46
C ALA A 509 11.61 111.56 -164.70
N ALA A 510 11.88 110.27 -164.51
CA ALA A 510 12.04 109.30 -165.59
C ALA A 510 10.78 109.19 -166.48
N ILE A 511 9.59 109.29 -165.88
CA ILE A 511 8.31 109.25 -166.62
C ILE A 511 8.10 110.51 -167.48
N GLN A 512 8.55 111.69 -167.01
CA GLN A 512 8.41 112.93 -167.78
C GLN A 512 9.36 112.98 -169.00
N ASP A 513 10.56 112.40 -168.87
CA ASP A 513 11.53 112.41 -169.96
C ASP A 513 11.12 111.50 -171.12
N ALA A 514 10.47 110.36 -170.81
CA ALA A 514 9.87 109.46 -171.80
C ALA A 514 8.75 110.12 -172.65
N LYS A 515 8.18 111.24 -172.19
CA LYS A 515 7.09 111.95 -172.88
C LYS A 515 7.57 112.97 -173.92
N ARG A 516 8.87 113.35 -173.92
CA ARG A 516 9.40 114.42 -174.78
C ARG A 516 10.01 113.94 -176.10
N THR A 517 10.35 112.66 -176.22
CA THR A 517 11.20 112.16 -177.30
C THR A 517 10.48 111.65 -178.55
N SER A 518 9.15 111.73 -178.66
CA SER A 518 8.43 111.20 -179.82
C SER A 518 7.50 112.21 -180.52
N GLY A 519 8.06 113.32 -181.02
CA GLY A 519 7.33 114.24 -181.90
C GLY A 519 8.21 115.13 -182.78
N ILE A 520 8.28 114.78 -184.09
CA ILE A 520 8.61 115.59 -185.29
C ILE A 520 10.03 115.43 -185.89
N SER A 521 10.20 114.51 -186.85
CA SER A 521 10.60 114.77 -188.27
C SER A 521 10.62 113.46 -189.09
N ARG A 522 10.31 113.57 -190.39
CA ARG A 522 9.80 112.53 -191.33
C ARG A 522 10.77 112.27 -192.51
N ARG A 523 10.63 111.07 -193.10
CA ARG A 523 11.04 110.58 -194.44
C ARG A 523 12.51 110.13 -194.61
N VAL A 524 12.77 108.98 -195.24
CA VAL A 524 11.89 108.12 -196.07
C VAL A 524 10.87 107.31 -195.29
#